data_AF-A0AAX2QP91-F1
#
_entry.id   AF-A0AAX2QP91-F1
#
_cell.length_a   1.000
_cell.length_b   1.000
_cell.length_c   1.000
_cell.angle_alpha   90.00
_cell.angle_beta   90.00
_cell.angle_gamma   90.00
#
_symmetry.space_group_name_H-M   'P 1'
#
loop_
_entity.id
_entity.type
_entity.pdbx_description
1 polymer ?
#
loop_
_entity_poly.entity_id
_entity_poly.type
_entity_poly.pdbx_seq_one_letter_code
_entity_poly.pdbx_strand_id
1 'polypeptide(L)'
;MRSDDFVFLRATYWRWCEIILDICPELTGAPQVLAIGDTHLENFGTWRDVEGRLVWGVNDFDDAAVMPYALDLVRLAASAVLARGGDGPSVRMIGELILSGYRRGLENPLPVILERDHKWLRKALLLPNSERREFWEKYEMLQPGKKPPPAAYVEALADALPLGAGPFAAKPRSGGTGSLGRPRFVAYAEWQGGPVLREAKALVPSAWSLRHNPRDVAIHASEIANGRARSADPHYRVSGRTLVRRLSPNSCKIEIDRHPEILLSPTMLELMGFEIANCHSDDAAAVAAILKDLAARGNEWLHEVARAAASSVSAEQKAYARSG
;
A
#
# COMPACT_ATOMS: atom_id res chain seq x y z
N MET A 1 16.12 1.11 7.68
CA MET A 1 16.57 2.31 6.95
C MET A 1 18.07 2.28 6.68
N ARG A 2 18.95 2.09 7.67
CA ARG A 2 20.42 2.02 7.42
C ARG A 2 20.93 0.67 6.89
N SER A 3 20.17 -0.40 7.10
CA SER A 3 20.59 -1.76 6.76
C SER A 3 20.25 -2.18 5.32
N ASP A 4 19.27 -1.53 4.70
CA ASP A 4 18.62 -2.02 3.49
C ASP A 4 17.95 -0.87 2.73
N ASP A 5 18.13 -0.85 1.41
CA ASP A 5 17.66 0.21 0.51
C ASP A 5 16.18 0.06 0.12
N PHE A 6 15.64 -1.15 0.04
CA PHE A 6 14.20 -1.37 -0.06
C PHE A 6 13.45 -0.81 1.16
N VAL A 7 13.92 -1.08 2.37
CA VAL A 7 13.36 -0.55 3.62
C VAL A 7 13.56 0.97 3.69
N PHE A 8 14.65 1.51 3.15
CA PHE A 8 14.85 2.95 3.03
C PHE A 8 13.79 3.58 2.14
N LEU A 9 13.61 3.09 0.90
CA LEU A 9 12.56 3.54 -0.02
C LEU A 9 11.19 3.58 0.66
N ARG A 10 10.80 2.50 1.33
CA ARG A 10 9.51 2.36 2.04
C ARG A 10 9.36 3.32 3.21
N ALA A 11 10.46 3.73 3.84
CA ALA A 11 10.42 4.60 5.01
C ALA A 11 10.45 6.10 4.65
N THR A 12 10.83 6.44 3.41
CA THR A 12 11.13 7.82 3.00
C THR A 12 10.30 8.27 1.79
N TYR A 13 9.00 7.95 1.75
CA TYR A 13 8.12 8.42 0.67
C TYR A 13 8.13 9.96 0.49
N TRP A 14 8.21 10.71 1.59
CA TRP A 14 8.37 12.16 1.53
C TRP A 14 9.62 12.57 0.75
N ARG A 15 10.73 11.84 0.92
CA ARG A 15 11.99 12.10 0.21
C ARG A 15 11.86 11.77 -1.26
N TRP A 16 11.18 10.67 -1.59
CA TRP A 16 10.83 10.33 -2.98
C TRP A 16 10.08 11.46 -3.67
N CYS A 17 9.08 12.06 -3.00
CA CYS A 17 8.30 13.17 -3.56
C CYS A 17 9.17 14.41 -3.86
N GLU A 18 10.24 14.64 -3.10
CA GLU A 18 11.15 15.76 -3.33
C GLU A 18 12.06 15.57 -4.54
N ILE A 19 12.51 14.33 -4.80
CA ILE A 19 13.63 14.06 -5.71
C ILE A 19 13.22 13.41 -7.04
N ILE A 20 12.07 12.73 -7.11
CA ILE A 20 11.79 11.85 -8.24
C ILE A 20 11.68 12.59 -9.57
N LEU A 21 11.15 13.82 -9.58
CA LEU A 21 11.07 14.63 -10.81
C LEU A 21 12.42 15.26 -11.20
N ASP A 22 13.38 15.36 -10.27
CA ASP A 22 14.75 15.78 -10.59
C ASP A 22 15.54 14.60 -11.21
N ILE A 23 15.28 13.38 -10.74
CA ILE A 23 15.92 12.15 -11.26
C ILE A 23 15.33 11.77 -12.63
N CYS A 24 14.00 11.88 -12.76
CA CYS A 24 13.23 11.43 -13.92
C CYS A 24 12.29 12.56 -14.40
N PRO A 25 12.83 13.65 -14.98
CA PRO A 25 12.04 14.83 -15.39
C PRO A 25 10.95 14.51 -16.42
N GLU A 26 11.12 13.45 -17.21
CA GLU A 26 10.15 12.93 -18.18
C GLU A 26 8.82 12.48 -17.56
N LEU A 27 8.75 12.33 -16.24
CA LEU A 27 7.51 11.99 -15.52
C LEU A 27 6.61 13.21 -15.29
N THR A 28 7.16 14.43 -15.35
CA THR A 28 6.44 15.68 -15.04
C THR A 28 5.21 15.89 -15.93
N GLY A 29 5.32 15.53 -17.22
CA GLY A 29 4.26 15.71 -18.21
C GLY A 29 3.20 14.60 -18.25
N ALA A 30 3.33 13.55 -17.42
CA ALA A 30 2.38 12.44 -17.48
C ALA A 30 1.00 12.86 -16.94
N PRO A 31 -0.10 12.26 -17.44
CA PRO A 31 -1.45 12.49 -16.94
C PRO A 31 -1.55 12.42 -15.42
N GLN A 32 -2.17 13.44 -14.84
CA GLN A 32 -2.47 13.54 -13.41
C GLN A 32 -3.73 12.73 -13.11
N VAL A 33 -3.67 11.84 -12.13
CA VAL A 33 -4.80 11.02 -11.67
C VAL A 33 -4.81 10.97 -10.16
N LEU A 34 -5.94 10.60 -9.56
CA LEU A 34 -5.94 10.17 -8.17
C LEU A 34 -5.13 8.86 -8.07
N ALA A 35 -3.90 8.96 -7.57
CA ALA A 35 -2.94 7.87 -7.48
C ALA A 35 -2.77 7.40 -6.03
N ILE A 36 -2.12 6.26 -5.87
CA ILE A 36 -1.91 5.57 -4.59
C ILE A 36 -0.83 6.27 -3.76
N GLY A 37 0.24 6.73 -4.41
CA GLY A 37 1.37 7.40 -3.76
C GLY A 37 2.48 6.44 -3.34
N ASP A 38 2.44 5.94 -2.10
CA ASP A 38 3.51 5.10 -1.53
C ASP A 38 3.45 3.63 -2.03
N THR A 39 3.44 3.41 -3.34
CA THR A 39 3.45 2.06 -3.94
C THR A 39 4.80 1.37 -3.79
N HIS A 40 4.77 0.14 -3.29
CA HIS A 40 5.92 -0.75 -3.20
C HIS A 40 5.46 -2.21 -3.06
N LEU A 41 6.36 -3.19 -3.25
CA LEU A 41 6.02 -4.63 -3.19
C LEU A 41 5.18 -5.03 -1.97
N GLU A 42 5.44 -4.46 -0.79
CA GLU A 42 4.70 -4.77 0.43
C GLU A 42 3.42 -3.93 0.69
N ASN A 43 2.97 -3.11 -0.27
CA ASN A 43 1.72 -2.34 -0.12
C ASN A 43 0.49 -3.16 -0.56
N PHE A 44 0.68 -4.41 -0.97
CA PHE A 44 -0.40 -5.28 -1.41
C PHE A 44 -0.78 -6.28 -0.31
N GLY A 45 -2.07 -6.49 -0.12
CA GLY A 45 -2.59 -7.36 0.93
C GLY A 45 -4.02 -7.80 0.68
N THR A 46 -4.59 -8.48 1.67
CA THR A 46 -5.93 -9.03 1.60
C THR A 46 -6.92 -8.38 2.55
N TRP A 47 -8.19 -8.44 2.17
CA TRP A 47 -9.32 -8.13 3.02
C TRP A 47 -10.53 -8.97 2.60
N ARG A 48 -11.62 -8.87 3.36
CA ARG A 48 -12.92 -9.41 2.96
C ARG A 48 -13.84 -8.27 2.61
N ASP A 49 -14.48 -8.34 1.46
CA ASP A 49 -15.51 -7.35 1.09
C ASP A 49 -16.82 -7.56 1.86
N VAL A 50 -17.85 -6.76 1.54
CA VAL A 50 -19.15 -6.80 2.23
C VAL A 50 -19.88 -8.15 2.10
N GLU A 51 -19.64 -8.89 1.01
CA GLU A 51 -20.17 -10.23 0.77
C GLU A 51 -19.29 -11.33 1.42
N GLY A 52 -18.19 -10.93 2.06
CA GLY A 52 -17.25 -11.82 2.72
C GLY A 52 -16.23 -12.47 1.78
N ARG A 53 -16.17 -12.11 0.50
CA ARG A 53 -15.23 -12.69 -0.47
C ARG A 53 -13.82 -12.24 -0.15
N LEU A 54 -12.84 -13.15 -0.27
CA LEU A 54 -11.44 -12.78 -0.08
C LEU A 54 -10.91 -11.99 -1.28
N VAL A 55 -10.56 -10.73 -1.06
CA VAL A 55 -10.02 -9.79 -2.06
C VAL A 55 -8.52 -9.63 -1.84
N TRP A 56 -7.79 -9.35 -2.92
CA TRP A 56 -6.40 -8.91 -2.89
C TRP A 56 -6.25 -7.59 -3.63
N GLY A 57 -5.34 -6.75 -3.17
CA GLY A 57 -4.98 -5.52 -3.87
C GLY A 57 -4.17 -4.56 -3.00
N VAL A 58 -4.14 -3.29 -3.39
CA VAL A 58 -3.43 -2.24 -2.63
C VAL A 58 -4.13 -2.01 -1.29
N ASN A 59 -3.36 -1.97 -0.21
CA ASN A 59 -3.85 -2.07 1.17
C ASN A 59 -3.64 -0.78 2.00
N ASP A 60 -2.78 0.13 1.55
CA ASP A 60 -2.54 1.42 2.22
C ASP A 60 -2.59 2.57 1.20
N PHE A 61 -3.39 3.59 1.55
CA PHE A 61 -3.67 4.80 0.74
C PHE A 61 -3.42 6.09 1.53
N ASP A 62 -2.64 5.99 2.60
CA ASP A 62 -2.26 7.09 3.48
C ASP A 62 -1.72 8.33 2.74
N ASP A 63 -1.06 8.11 1.61
CA ASP A 63 -0.35 9.12 0.83
C ASP A 63 -0.97 9.30 -0.58
N ALA A 64 -2.22 8.85 -0.77
CA ALA A 64 -2.96 9.07 -2.00
C ALA A 64 -3.14 10.55 -2.32
N ALA A 65 -2.91 10.93 -3.57
CA ALA A 65 -2.94 12.31 -4.04
C ALA A 65 -3.21 12.38 -5.55
N VAL A 66 -3.58 13.56 -6.04
CA VAL A 66 -3.58 13.83 -7.48
C VAL A 66 -2.14 14.06 -7.95
N MET A 67 -1.61 13.12 -8.74
CA MET A 67 -0.21 13.11 -9.17
C MET A 67 -0.05 12.37 -10.53
N PRO A 68 1.09 12.51 -11.23
CA PRO A 68 1.36 11.76 -12.45
C PRO A 68 1.21 10.24 -12.24
N TYR A 69 0.34 9.57 -13.01
CA TYR A 69 0.06 8.13 -12.85
C TYR A 69 1.33 7.26 -12.90
N ALA A 70 2.31 7.69 -13.70
CA ALA A 70 3.55 6.97 -13.94
C ALA A 70 4.39 6.79 -12.67
N LEU A 71 4.22 7.67 -11.67
CA LEU A 71 4.97 7.60 -10.42
C LEU A 71 4.66 6.35 -9.61
N ASP A 72 3.40 5.90 -9.60
CA ASP A 72 3.03 4.67 -8.89
C ASP A 72 3.69 3.44 -9.51
N LEU A 73 3.78 3.40 -10.85
CA LEU A 73 4.44 2.32 -11.59
C LEU A 73 5.95 2.34 -11.37
N VAL A 74 6.56 3.52 -11.49
CA VAL A 74 8.01 3.71 -11.31
C VAL A 74 8.42 3.36 -9.88
N ARG A 75 7.64 3.77 -8.88
CA ARG A 75 7.94 3.46 -7.48
C ARG A 75 7.79 1.98 -7.18
N LEU A 76 6.75 1.31 -7.69
CA LEU A 76 6.61 -0.15 -7.59
C LEU A 76 7.80 -0.86 -8.24
N ALA A 77 8.12 -0.51 -9.49
CA ALA A 77 9.22 -1.13 -10.23
C ALA A 77 10.58 -0.88 -9.55
N ALA A 78 10.84 0.34 -9.06
CA ALA A 78 12.04 0.65 -8.30
C ALA A 78 12.11 -0.19 -7.01
N SER A 79 11.00 -0.35 -6.29
CA SER A 79 10.95 -1.21 -5.09
C SER A 79 11.30 -2.67 -5.43
N ALA A 80 10.83 -3.18 -6.58
CA ALA A 80 11.18 -4.52 -7.03
C ALA A 80 12.65 -4.63 -7.46
N VAL A 81 13.19 -3.59 -8.11
CA VAL A 81 14.62 -3.56 -8.48
C VAL A 81 15.53 -3.59 -7.24
N LEU A 82 15.17 -2.87 -6.17
CA LEU A 82 15.91 -2.90 -4.91
C LEU A 82 15.81 -4.26 -4.21
N ALA A 83 14.64 -4.89 -4.24
CA ALA A 83 14.38 -6.15 -3.56
C ALA A 83 14.88 -7.41 -4.31
N ARG A 84 15.23 -7.32 -5.61
CA ARG A 84 15.44 -8.51 -6.46
C ARG A 84 16.66 -9.35 -6.11
N GLY A 85 17.66 -8.80 -5.42
CA GLY A 85 18.94 -9.50 -5.19
C GLY A 85 19.70 -9.87 -6.49
N GLY A 86 20.71 -10.73 -6.38
CA GLY A 86 21.52 -11.17 -7.53
C GLY A 86 20.76 -12.08 -8.49
N ASP A 87 20.01 -13.03 -7.94
CA ASP A 87 19.32 -14.11 -8.68
C ASP A 87 17.88 -13.77 -9.11
N GLY A 88 17.39 -12.57 -8.77
CA GLY A 88 16.03 -12.16 -9.11
C GLY A 88 15.83 -11.76 -10.59
N PRO A 89 14.57 -11.48 -10.98
CA PRO A 89 14.22 -11.14 -12.36
C PRO A 89 14.97 -9.91 -12.84
N SER A 90 15.28 -9.85 -14.14
CA SER A 90 15.97 -8.69 -14.71
C SER A 90 15.12 -7.41 -14.56
N VAL A 91 15.78 -6.25 -14.48
CA VAL A 91 15.09 -4.95 -14.39
C VAL A 91 14.12 -4.75 -15.56
N ARG A 92 14.53 -5.19 -16.76
CA ARG A 92 13.70 -5.19 -17.97
C ARG A 92 12.43 -6.02 -17.78
N MET A 93 12.58 -7.26 -17.30
CA MET A 93 11.45 -8.16 -17.03
C MET A 93 10.49 -7.57 -15.99
N ILE A 94 11.00 -6.96 -14.91
CA ILE A 94 10.17 -6.28 -13.90
C ILE A 94 9.29 -5.21 -14.55
N GLY A 95 9.88 -4.32 -15.35
CA GLY A 95 9.14 -3.26 -16.04
C GLY A 95 8.12 -3.79 -17.05
N GLU A 96 8.48 -4.80 -17.84
CA GLU A 96 7.60 -5.41 -18.83
C GLU A 96 6.36 -6.06 -18.18
N LEU A 97 6.54 -6.82 -17.11
CA LEU A 97 5.45 -7.50 -16.40
C LEU A 97 4.50 -6.51 -15.74
N ILE A 98 5.04 -5.51 -15.04
CA ILE A 98 4.20 -4.47 -14.40
C ILE A 98 3.41 -3.71 -15.47
N LEU A 99 4.02 -3.32 -16.60
CA LEU A 99 3.30 -2.64 -17.69
C LEU A 99 2.27 -3.54 -18.37
N SER A 100 2.57 -4.82 -18.56
CA SER A 100 1.65 -5.81 -19.11
C SER A 100 0.37 -5.90 -18.26
N GLY A 101 0.55 -6.07 -16.94
CA GLY A 101 -0.54 -6.05 -15.98
C GLY A 101 -1.33 -4.75 -15.99
N TYR A 102 -0.61 -3.62 -15.96
CA TYR A 102 -1.23 -2.29 -15.94
C TYR A 102 -2.09 -2.03 -17.18
N ARG A 103 -1.59 -2.32 -18.38
CA ARG A 103 -2.38 -2.19 -19.64
C ARG A 103 -3.63 -3.05 -19.61
N ARG A 104 -3.51 -4.32 -19.20
CA ARG A 104 -4.65 -5.23 -19.08
C ARG A 104 -5.71 -4.71 -18.11
N GLY A 105 -5.30 -4.12 -16.99
CA GLY A 105 -6.24 -3.57 -16.01
C GLY A 105 -6.91 -2.28 -16.47
N LEU A 106 -6.24 -1.45 -17.28
CA LEU A 106 -6.87 -0.28 -17.89
C LEU A 106 -7.90 -0.68 -18.97
N GLU A 107 -7.61 -1.71 -19.74
CA GLU A 107 -8.51 -2.23 -20.79
C GLU A 107 -9.75 -2.91 -20.21
N ASN A 108 -9.57 -3.67 -19.13
CA ASN A 108 -10.65 -4.38 -18.44
C ASN A 108 -10.42 -4.28 -16.93
N PRO A 109 -10.89 -3.21 -16.27
CA PRO A 109 -10.75 -3.06 -14.84
C PRO A 109 -11.71 -3.98 -14.09
N LEU A 110 -11.19 -4.78 -13.15
CA LEU A 110 -12.00 -5.63 -12.27
C LEU A 110 -11.28 -5.95 -10.95
N PRO A 111 -12.02 -6.15 -9.83
CA PRO A 111 -11.41 -6.50 -8.56
C PRO A 111 -10.77 -7.90 -8.59
N VAL A 112 -9.64 -8.04 -7.90
CA VAL A 112 -8.93 -9.33 -7.77
C VAL A 112 -9.56 -10.14 -6.63
N ILE A 113 -10.52 -11.00 -6.97
CA ILE A 113 -11.21 -11.90 -6.03
C ILE A 113 -10.49 -13.25 -5.97
N LEU A 114 -9.87 -13.59 -4.84
CA LEU A 114 -9.00 -14.77 -4.69
C LEU A 114 -9.74 -16.11 -4.74
N GLU A 115 -11.06 -16.10 -4.53
CA GLU A 115 -11.91 -17.29 -4.58
C GLU A 115 -12.12 -17.80 -6.02
N ARG A 116 -11.82 -16.98 -7.03
CA ARG A 116 -11.85 -17.33 -8.47
C ARG A 116 -10.52 -17.98 -8.92
N ASP A 117 -9.78 -17.30 -9.78
CA ASP A 117 -8.67 -17.85 -10.57
C ASP A 117 -7.28 -17.75 -9.91
N HIS A 118 -7.21 -17.33 -8.63
CA HIS A 118 -5.96 -17.04 -7.93
C HIS A 118 -5.62 -18.06 -6.83
N LYS A 119 -5.79 -19.37 -7.13
CA LYS A 119 -5.50 -20.47 -6.18
C LYS A 119 -4.08 -20.39 -5.58
N TRP A 120 -3.08 -20.03 -6.40
CA TRP A 120 -1.70 -19.91 -5.97
C TRP A 120 -1.53 -18.82 -4.89
N LEU A 121 -2.17 -17.67 -5.08
CA LEU A 121 -2.08 -16.51 -4.19
C LEU A 121 -2.86 -16.77 -2.90
N ARG A 122 -4.01 -17.42 -3.00
CA ARG A 122 -4.75 -17.92 -1.83
C ARG A 122 -3.88 -18.86 -0.97
N LYS A 123 -3.10 -19.75 -1.58
CA LYS A 123 -2.17 -20.63 -0.85
C LYS A 123 -1.05 -19.83 -0.18
N ALA A 124 -0.51 -18.81 -0.85
CA ALA A 124 0.56 -17.96 -0.32
C ALA A 124 0.13 -17.10 0.88
N LEU A 125 -1.14 -16.68 0.92
CA LEU A 125 -1.67 -15.75 1.94
C LEU A 125 -2.41 -16.44 3.10
N LEU A 126 -2.64 -17.76 3.01
CA LEU A 126 -3.23 -18.52 4.10
C LEU A 126 -2.20 -18.79 5.20
N LEU A 127 -2.30 -18.06 6.30
CA LEU A 127 -1.42 -18.23 7.45
C LEU A 127 -1.62 -19.61 8.13
N PRO A 128 -0.53 -20.32 8.46
CA PRO A 128 -0.56 -21.50 9.32
C PRO A 128 -1.19 -21.23 10.69
N ASN A 129 -1.72 -22.27 11.35
CA ASN A 129 -2.36 -22.12 12.66
C ASN A 129 -1.43 -21.54 13.74
N SER A 130 -0.13 -21.80 13.68
CA SER A 130 0.86 -21.19 14.57
C SER A 130 0.90 -19.68 14.41
N GLU A 131 1.04 -19.19 13.17
CA GLU A 131 1.08 -17.75 12.89
C GLU A 131 -0.25 -17.05 13.19
N ARG A 132 -1.38 -17.74 12.99
CA ARG A 132 -2.70 -17.23 13.40
C ARG A 132 -2.79 -17.07 14.92
N ARG A 133 -2.20 -18.00 15.68
CA ARG A 133 -2.15 -17.93 17.15
C ARG A 133 -1.25 -16.77 17.60
N GLU A 134 -0.04 -16.69 17.07
CA GLU A 134 0.92 -15.60 17.34
C GLU A 134 0.31 -14.23 17.03
N PHE A 135 -0.48 -14.12 15.96
CA PHE A 135 -1.22 -12.90 15.64
C PHE A 135 -2.14 -12.48 16.79
N TRP A 136 -2.96 -13.38 17.34
CA TRP A 136 -3.91 -13.03 18.41
C TRP A 136 -3.19 -12.75 19.72
N GLU A 137 -2.25 -13.62 20.11
CA GLU A 137 -1.43 -13.48 21.33
C GLU A 137 -0.73 -12.11 21.35
N LYS A 138 -0.18 -11.67 20.20
CA LYS A 138 0.45 -10.35 20.06
C LYS A 138 -0.47 -9.20 20.49
N TYR A 139 -1.74 -9.20 20.09
CA TYR A 139 -2.68 -8.10 20.40
C TYR A 139 -3.32 -8.25 21.77
N GLU A 140 -3.54 -9.48 22.23
CA GLU A 140 -3.98 -9.76 23.59
C GLU A 140 -2.96 -9.21 24.61
N MET A 141 -1.67 -9.50 24.38
CA MET A 141 -0.56 -9.10 25.24
C MET A 141 -0.12 -7.63 25.08
N LEU A 142 -0.73 -6.85 24.18
CA LEU A 142 -0.42 -5.42 24.05
C LEU A 142 -0.63 -4.71 25.38
N GLN A 143 0.35 -3.90 25.77
CA GLN A 143 0.29 -3.14 27.01
C GLN A 143 -0.41 -1.79 26.82
N PRO A 144 -1.13 -1.29 27.84
CA PRO A 144 -1.63 0.08 27.83
C PRO A 144 -0.52 1.12 27.65
N GLY A 145 -0.86 2.25 27.07
CA GLY A 145 0.08 3.37 26.92
C GLY A 145 0.32 4.10 28.24
N LYS A 146 1.48 4.78 28.35
CA LYS A 146 1.78 5.67 29.48
C LYS A 146 0.83 6.89 29.55
N LYS A 147 0.25 7.27 28.42
CA LYS A 147 -0.70 8.38 28.30
C LYS A 147 -2.04 7.83 27.84
N PRO A 148 -3.17 8.40 28.30
CA PRO A 148 -4.46 8.01 27.80
C PRO A 148 -4.56 8.28 26.28
N PRO A 149 -5.25 7.41 25.53
CA PRO A 149 -5.54 7.62 24.13
C PRO A 149 -6.42 8.88 23.97
N PRO A 150 -6.20 9.73 22.94
CA PRO A 150 -7.10 10.85 22.69
C PRO A 150 -8.53 10.36 22.38
N ALA A 151 -9.54 11.08 22.87
CA ALA A 151 -10.95 10.68 22.78
C ALA A 151 -11.40 10.34 21.34
N ALA A 152 -10.99 11.13 20.36
CA ALA A 152 -11.31 10.89 18.95
C ALA A 152 -10.89 9.49 18.44
N TYR A 153 -9.78 8.92 18.92
CA TYR A 153 -9.38 7.55 18.54
C TYR A 153 -10.22 6.50 19.26
N VAL A 154 -10.60 6.76 20.51
CA VAL A 154 -11.46 5.85 21.29
C VAL A 154 -12.86 5.79 20.67
N GLU A 155 -13.43 6.94 20.32
CA GLU A 155 -14.73 7.06 19.64
C GLU A 155 -14.69 6.36 18.27
N ALA A 156 -13.68 6.65 17.44
CA ALA A 156 -13.54 6.02 16.13
C ALA A 156 -13.38 4.49 16.22
N LEU A 157 -12.69 3.98 17.24
CA LEU A 157 -12.59 2.54 17.50
C LEU A 157 -13.93 1.95 17.97
N ALA A 158 -14.63 2.62 18.88
CA ALA A 158 -15.92 2.18 19.39
C ALA A 158 -16.97 2.09 18.26
N ASP A 159 -17.05 3.11 17.41
CA ASP A 159 -17.96 3.17 16.26
C ASP A 159 -17.68 2.07 15.22
N ALA A 160 -16.44 1.61 15.12
CA ALA A 160 -16.04 0.58 14.17
C ALA A 160 -16.20 -0.85 14.72
N LEU A 161 -16.36 -1.02 16.03
CA LEU A 161 -16.62 -2.32 16.64
C LEU A 161 -18.05 -2.78 16.31
N PRO A 162 -18.28 -4.10 16.19
CA PRO A 162 -19.63 -4.62 16.02
C PRO A 162 -20.55 -4.21 17.17
N LEU A 163 -21.84 -4.01 16.88
CA LEU A 163 -22.84 -3.75 17.92
C LEU A 163 -22.85 -4.89 18.95
N GLY A 164 -22.81 -4.54 20.23
CA GLY A 164 -22.73 -5.51 21.33
C GLY A 164 -21.33 -6.09 21.57
N ALA A 165 -20.28 -5.55 20.96
CA ALA A 165 -18.91 -5.84 21.38
C ALA A 165 -18.70 -5.44 22.84
N GLY A 166 -17.93 -6.24 23.57
CA GLY A 166 -17.57 -6.00 24.96
C GLY A 166 -16.71 -4.75 25.14
N PRO A 167 -16.44 -4.37 26.40
CA PRO A 167 -15.58 -3.23 26.69
C PRO A 167 -14.16 -3.46 26.13
N PHE A 168 -13.50 -2.38 25.73
CA PHE A 168 -12.12 -2.41 25.29
C PHE A 168 -11.32 -1.27 25.92
N ALA A 169 -10.00 -1.45 26.01
CA ALA A 169 -9.06 -0.38 26.25
C ALA A 169 -8.27 -0.11 24.97
N ALA A 170 -8.23 1.13 24.50
CA ALA A 170 -7.44 1.46 23.32
C ALA A 170 -5.94 1.46 23.68
N LYS A 171 -5.20 0.51 23.11
CA LYS A 171 -3.76 0.30 23.40
C LYS A 171 -2.91 0.89 22.27
N PRO A 172 -1.84 1.66 22.56
CA PRO A 172 -1.00 2.21 21.52
C PRO A 172 -0.24 1.10 20.80
N ARG A 173 0.05 1.33 19.52
CA ARG A 173 0.84 0.41 18.70
C ARG A 173 1.87 1.18 17.87
N SER A 174 3.05 0.61 17.72
CA SER A 174 4.00 1.00 16.67
C SER A 174 3.84 0.05 15.48
N GLY A 175 3.83 0.59 14.27
CA GLY A 175 3.73 -0.22 13.05
C GLY A 175 4.06 0.58 11.79
N GLY A 176 4.70 -0.08 10.83
CA GLY A 176 5.13 0.51 9.57
C GLY A 176 6.38 1.39 9.70
N THR A 177 7.26 1.35 8.69
CA THR A 177 8.46 2.19 8.65
C THR A 177 8.19 3.58 8.06
N GLY A 178 7.26 3.71 7.11
CA GLY A 178 6.91 4.99 6.46
C GLY A 178 5.95 5.89 7.24
N SER A 179 5.39 5.40 8.35
CA SER A 179 4.44 6.14 9.21
C SER A 179 4.91 6.26 10.66
N LEU A 180 6.23 6.16 10.87
CA LEU A 180 6.84 6.40 12.17
C LEU A 180 6.45 7.80 12.67
N GLY A 181 5.96 7.87 13.91
CA GLY A 181 5.45 9.11 14.51
C GLY A 181 3.96 9.37 14.32
N ARG A 182 3.27 8.66 13.41
CA ARG A 182 1.80 8.74 13.29
C ARG A 182 1.15 7.93 14.42
N PRO A 183 0.34 8.52 15.33
CA PRO A 183 -0.32 7.79 16.41
C PRO A 183 -1.21 6.66 15.88
N ARG A 184 -1.15 5.51 16.55
CA ARG A 184 -1.99 4.34 16.27
C ARG A 184 -2.49 3.73 17.57
N PHE A 185 -3.75 3.32 17.57
CA PHE A 185 -4.39 2.67 18.69
C PHE A 185 -5.16 1.44 18.21
N VAL A 186 -5.17 0.40 19.04
CA VAL A 186 -5.87 -0.85 18.77
C VAL A 186 -6.95 -1.07 19.82
N ALA A 187 -8.14 -1.45 19.36
CA ALA A 187 -9.19 -2.03 20.19
C ALA A 187 -9.22 -3.54 19.99
N TYR A 188 -9.00 -4.28 21.07
CA TYR A 188 -9.27 -5.72 21.18
C TYR A 188 -10.50 -5.87 22.07
N ALA A 189 -11.56 -6.50 21.57
CA ALA A 189 -12.80 -6.71 22.30
C ALA A 189 -13.36 -8.12 22.07
N GLU A 190 -14.06 -8.66 23.05
CA GLU A 190 -14.85 -9.89 22.88
C GLU A 190 -16.18 -9.57 22.19
N TRP A 191 -16.60 -10.41 21.25
CA TRP A 191 -17.89 -10.29 20.56
C TRP A 191 -18.40 -11.66 20.15
N GLN A 192 -19.62 -12.03 20.58
CA GLN A 192 -20.25 -13.31 20.25
C GLN A 192 -19.35 -14.54 20.54
N GLY A 193 -18.59 -14.49 21.65
CA GLY A 193 -17.71 -15.59 22.08
C GLY A 193 -16.35 -15.67 21.39
N GLY A 194 -15.95 -14.65 20.63
CA GLY A 194 -14.60 -14.57 20.07
C GLY A 194 -14.07 -13.13 19.91
N PRO A 195 -12.75 -12.98 19.74
CA PRO A 195 -12.14 -11.66 19.71
C PRO A 195 -12.32 -10.96 18.36
N VAL A 196 -12.49 -9.64 18.43
CA VAL A 196 -12.49 -8.74 17.28
C VAL A 196 -11.47 -7.62 17.49
N LEU A 197 -10.85 -7.19 16.39
CA LEU A 197 -9.78 -6.19 16.39
C LEU A 197 -10.08 -5.03 15.44
N ARG A 198 -9.80 -3.81 15.90
CA ARG A 198 -9.75 -2.59 15.10
C ARG A 198 -8.47 -1.83 15.36
N GLU A 199 -7.91 -1.23 14.30
CA GLU A 199 -6.83 -0.26 14.41
C GLU A 199 -7.35 1.10 13.95
N ALA A 200 -7.10 2.14 14.76
CA ALA A 200 -7.23 3.53 14.37
C ALA A 200 -5.84 4.12 14.18
N LYS A 201 -5.63 4.86 13.08
CA LYS A 201 -4.34 5.39 12.63
C LYS A 201 -4.52 6.84 12.18
N ALA A 202 -3.61 7.70 12.60
CA ALA A 202 -3.58 9.09 12.14
C ALA A 202 -3.27 9.18 10.65
N LEU A 203 -4.05 9.96 9.91
CA LEU A 203 -3.77 10.39 8.55
C LEU A 203 -3.30 11.83 8.54
N VAL A 204 -2.41 12.13 7.59
CA VAL A 204 -1.89 13.47 7.31
C VAL A 204 -2.03 13.72 5.81
N PRO A 205 -2.02 14.99 5.33
CA PRO A 205 -1.95 15.25 3.90
C PRO A 205 -0.79 14.50 3.27
N SER A 206 -1.00 14.02 2.03
CA SER A 206 0.02 13.28 1.28
C SER A 206 1.32 14.07 1.20
N ALA A 207 2.45 13.39 1.33
CA ALA A 207 3.75 14.01 1.15
C ALA A 207 3.91 14.62 -0.26
N TRP A 208 3.21 14.07 -1.27
CA TRP A 208 3.17 14.64 -2.61
C TRP A 208 2.50 16.02 -2.61
N SER A 209 1.29 16.13 -2.06
CA SER A 209 0.57 17.41 -1.93
C SER A 209 1.37 18.41 -1.11
N LEU A 210 1.96 17.99 0.02
CA LEU A 210 2.81 18.87 0.84
C LEU A 210 4.01 19.45 0.06
N ARG A 211 4.57 18.70 -0.90
CA ARG A 211 5.70 19.17 -1.71
C ARG A 211 5.28 19.99 -2.92
N HIS A 212 4.26 19.55 -3.66
CA HIS A 212 3.94 20.06 -5.00
C HIS A 212 2.69 20.94 -5.04
N ASN A 213 1.80 20.82 -4.06
CA ASN A 213 0.62 21.67 -3.92
C ASN A 213 0.23 21.84 -2.43
N PRO A 214 0.98 22.63 -1.63
CA PRO A 214 0.79 22.69 -0.17
C PRO A 214 -0.58 23.23 0.28
N ARG A 215 -1.37 23.79 -0.65
CA ARG A 215 -2.75 24.24 -0.39
C ARG A 215 -3.74 23.08 -0.39
N ASP A 216 -3.40 21.97 -1.04
CA ASP A 216 -4.16 20.75 -0.99
C ASP A 216 -3.89 20.00 0.33
N VAL A 217 -4.89 20.05 1.21
CA VAL A 217 -4.89 19.40 2.53
C VAL A 217 -5.89 18.25 2.59
N ALA A 218 -6.43 17.85 1.44
CA ALA A 218 -7.43 16.79 1.35
C ALA A 218 -6.81 15.41 1.67
N ILE A 219 -7.66 14.51 2.17
CA ILE A 219 -7.30 13.12 2.42
C ILE A 219 -8.07 12.26 1.43
N HIS A 220 -7.37 11.74 0.42
CA HIS A 220 -7.99 10.97 -0.66
C HIS A 220 -8.07 9.46 -0.38
N ALA A 221 -7.57 8.99 0.76
CA ALA A 221 -7.48 7.58 1.09
C ALA A 221 -8.81 6.82 0.94
N SER A 222 -9.93 7.41 1.37
CA SER A 222 -11.26 6.79 1.22
C SER A 222 -11.77 6.81 -0.22
N GLU A 223 -11.46 7.87 -0.99
CA GLU A 223 -11.91 8.02 -2.37
C GLU A 223 -11.32 6.92 -3.24
N ILE A 224 -9.99 6.78 -3.22
CA ILE A 224 -9.29 5.73 -3.98
C ILE A 224 -9.59 4.32 -3.45
N ALA A 225 -9.77 4.16 -2.14
CA ALA A 225 -10.09 2.85 -1.54
C ALA A 225 -11.44 2.29 -2.03
N ASN A 226 -12.39 3.18 -2.35
CA ASN A 226 -13.74 2.84 -2.79
C ASN A 226 -13.94 3.02 -4.30
N GLY A 227 -12.87 3.14 -5.08
CA GLY A 227 -12.95 3.30 -6.54
C GLY A 227 -13.71 2.17 -7.23
N ARG A 228 -14.41 2.48 -8.33
CA ARG A 228 -15.40 1.63 -9.01
C ARG A 228 -14.87 0.27 -9.49
N ALA A 229 -13.57 0.20 -9.78
CA ALA A 229 -12.90 -0.99 -10.28
C ALA A 229 -12.43 -1.93 -9.15
N ARG A 230 -12.61 -1.51 -7.89
CA ARG A 230 -12.15 -2.24 -6.70
C ARG A 230 -13.33 -2.84 -5.95
N SER A 231 -13.05 -3.82 -5.10
CA SER A 231 -14.02 -4.34 -4.14
C SER A 231 -13.62 -3.82 -2.77
N ALA A 232 -14.34 -2.81 -2.29
CA ALA A 232 -13.95 -2.07 -1.09
C ALA A 232 -13.90 -2.95 0.18
N ASP A 233 -12.95 -2.65 1.07
CA ASP A 233 -12.97 -3.18 2.43
C ASP A 233 -14.03 -2.41 3.24
N PRO A 234 -15.13 -3.05 3.70
CA PRO A 234 -16.18 -2.40 4.47
C PRO A 234 -15.69 -1.85 5.82
N HIS A 235 -14.49 -2.24 6.25
CA HIS A 235 -13.84 -1.77 7.46
C HIS A 235 -12.79 -0.70 7.21
N TYR A 236 -12.38 -0.40 5.98
CA TYR A 236 -11.46 0.70 5.69
C TYR A 236 -12.23 2.02 5.67
N ARG A 237 -12.27 2.72 6.80
CA ARG A 237 -13.09 3.92 6.99
C ARG A 237 -12.25 5.09 7.44
N VAL A 238 -12.38 6.21 6.74
CA VAL A 238 -11.75 7.47 7.14
C VAL A 238 -12.81 8.38 7.74
N SER A 239 -12.56 8.86 8.96
CA SER A 239 -13.35 9.92 9.60
C SER A 239 -12.41 11.05 10.02
N GLY A 240 -12.60 12.22 9.40
CA GLY A 240 -11.66 13.34 9.55
C GLY A 240 -10.24 12.96 9.16
N ARG A 241 -9.33 12.92 10.14
CA ARG A 241 -7.92 12.52 9.96
C ARG A 241 -7.59 11.19 10.63
N THR A 242 -8.58 10.32 10.79
CA THR A 242 -8.41 9.01 11.41
C THR A 242 -8.89 7.94 10.45
N LEU A 243 -7.97 7.07 10.03
CA LEU A 243 -8.28 5.82 9.37
C LEU A 243 -8.58 4.78 10.44
N VAL A 244 -9.74 4.14 10.36
CA VAL A 244 -10.05 2.93 11.10
C VAL A 244 -10.10 1.76 10.14
N ARG A 245 -9.51 0.62 10.54
CA ARG A 245 -9.54 -0.62 9.77
C ARG A 245 -9.66 -1.84 10.66
N ARG A 246 -10.12 -2.95 10.08
CA ARG A 246 -10.09 -4.25 10.73
C ARG A 246 -8.68 -4.82 10.68
N LEU A 247 -8.23 -5.39 11.80
CA LEU A 247 -7.10 -6.31 11.80
C LEU A 247 -7.61 -7.74 11.92
N SER A 248 -7.05 -8.65 11.15
CA SER A 248 -7.33 -10.08 11.27
C SER A 248 -6.19 -10.91 10.68
N PRO A 249 -6.08 -12.21 11.02
CA PRO A 249 -5.17 -13.11 10.34
C PRO A 249 -5.47 -13.28 8.83
N ASN A 250 -6.68 -12.91 8.40
CA ASN A 250 -7.07 -12.92 6.98
C ASN A 250 -6.86 -11.55 6.31
N SER A 251 -6.29 -10.58 7.02
CA SER A 251 -5.94 -9.25 6.52
C SER A 251 -4.42 -9.14 6.50
N CYS A 252 -3.80 -9.93 5.64
CA CYS A 252 -2.35 -10.14 5.61
C CYS A 252 -1.73 -9.57 4.33
N LYS A 253 -0.43 -9.27 4.41
CA LYS A 253 0.41 -8.95 3.26
C LYS A 253 1.53 -9.98 3.16
N ILE A 254 2.15 -10.07 2.00
CA ILE A 254 3.38 -10.84 1.83
C ILE A 254 4.53 -9.91 2.18
N GLU A 255 5.43 -10.37 3.04
CA GLU A 255 6.63 -9.62 3.47
C GLU A 255 7.83 -10.07 2.64
N ILE A 256 8.63 -9.10 2.17
CA ILE A 256 9.78 -9.37 1.31
C ILE A 256 10.82 -10.23 2.00
N ASP A 257 10.99 -10.04 3.32
CA ASP A 257 11.98 -10.78 4.11
C ASP A 257 11.63 -12.26 4.28
N ARG A 258 10.37 -12.65 4.01
CA ARG A 258 9.88 -14.03 4.17
C ARG A 258 9.70 -14.75 2.84
N HIS A 259 9.17 -14.06 1.84
CA HIS A 259 8.75 -14.66 0.57
C HIS A 259 9.10 -13.79 -0.65
N PRO A 260 10.39 -13.44 -0.85
CA PRO A 260 10.79 -12.61 -1.98
C PRO A 260 10.48 -13.27 -3.33
N GLU A 261 10.55 -14.59 -3.41
CA GLU A 261 10.24 -15.39 -4.60
C GLU A 261 8.79 -15.23 -5.06
N ILE A 262 7.86 -15.01 -4.12
CA ILE A 262 6.45 -14.81 -4.45
C ILE A 262 6.24 -13.39 -4.96
N LEU A 263 6.77 -12.39 -4.25
CA LEU A 263 6.63 -10.98 -4.58
C LEU A 263 7.27 -10.60 -5.93
N LEU A 264 8.36 -11.27 -6.28
CA LEU A 264 9.11 -11.05 -7.53
C LEU A 264 8.73 -12.02 -8.64
N SER A 265 7.76 -12.92 -8.40
CA SER A 265 7.31 -13.85 -9.44
C SER A 265 6.64 -13.10 -10.61
N PRO A 266 6.74 -13.62 -11.85
CA PRO A 266 6.12 -12.98 -13.01
C PRO A 266 4.63 -12.70 -12.82
N THR A 267 3.90 -13.69 -12.31
CA THR A 267 2.46 -13.59 -12.04
C THR A 267 2.12 -12.51 -11.01
N MET A 268 2.95 -12.33 -9.97
CA MET A 268 2.70 -11.30 -8.96
C MET A 268 2.98 -9.90 -9.51
N LEU A 269 4.08 -9.70 -10.23
CA LEU A 269 4.43 -8.40 -10.81
C LEU A 269 3.37 -7.92 -11.82
N GLU A 270 2.87 -8.83 -12.66
CA GLU A 270 1.71 -8.54 -13.52
C GLU A 270 0.47 -8.18 -12.70
N LEU A 271 0.15 -8.95 -11.66
CA LEU A 271 -1.06 -8.71 -10.85
C LEU A 271 -0.98 -7.38 -10.07
N MET A 272 0.20 -6.97 -9.61
CA MET A 272 0.41 -5.67 -8.98
C MET A 272 0.22 -4.52 -9.97
N GLY A 273 0.77 -4.63 -11.19
CA GLY A 273 0.51 -3.66 -12.25
C GLY A 273 -0.98 -3.56 -12.56
N PHE A 274 -1.67 -4.71 -12.64
CA PHE A 274 -3.11 -4.78 -12.86
C PHE A 274 -3.92 -4.07 -11.75
N GLU A 275 -3.56 -4.26 -10.48
CA GLU A 275 -4.27 -3.59 -9.38
C GLU A 275 -3.99 -2.08 -9.31
N ILE A 276 -2.80 -1.61 -9.69
CA ILE A 276 -2.55 -0.16 -9.85
C ILE A 276 -3.49 0.40 -10.92
N ALA A 277 -3.71 -0.33 -12.02
CA ALA A 277 -4.68 0.09 -13.04
C ALA A 277 -6.10 0.16 -12.49
N ASN A 278 -6.54 -0.80 -11.67
CA ASN A 278 -7.83 -0.71 -11.00
C ASN A 278 -7.96 0.58 -10.17
N CYS A 279 -6.91 0.94 -9.42
CA CYS A 279 -6.91 2.17 -8.61
C CYS A 279 -7.00 3.45 -9.48
N HIS A 280 -6.35 3.45 -10.65
CA HIS A 280 -6.36 4.59 -11.58
C HIS A 280 -7.59 4.64 -12.50
N SER A 281 -8.44 3.61 -12.49
CA SER A 281 -9.51 3.45 -13.47
C SER A 281 -10.85 4.04 -13.04
N ASP A 282 -10.89 4.92 -12.04
CA ASP A 282 -12.16 5.48 -11.54
C ASP A 282 -12.75 6.56 -12.45
N ASP A 283 -11.92 7.26 -13.22
CA ASP A 283 -12.32 8.23 -14.24
C ASP A 283 -11.98 7.72 -15.64
N ALA A 284 -12.99 7.69 -16.52
CA ALA A 284 -12.80 7.25 -17.91
C ALA A 284 -11.94 8.22 -18.74
N ALA A 285 -11.99 9.53 -18.45
CA ALA A 285 -11.15 10.51 -19.11
C ALA A 285 -9.68 10.35 -18.71
N ALA A 286 -9.42 10.10 -17.42
CA ALA A 286 -8.10 9.73 -16.92
C ALA A 286 -7.56 8.46 -17.61
N VAL A 287 -8.36 7.40 -17.72
CA VAL A 287 -7.94 6.16 -18.42
C VAL A 287 -7.56 6.45 -19.88
N ALA A 288 -8.38 7.22 -20.61
CA ALA A 288 -8.07 7.58 -21.98
C ALA A 288 -6.77 8.40 -22.11
N ALA A 289 -6.54 9.34 -21.19
CA ALA A 289 -5.31 10.12 -21.14
C ALA A 289 -4.09 9.23 -20.86
N ILE A 290 -4.20 8.29 -19.91
CA ILE A 290 -3.14 7.33 -19.60
C ILE A 290 -2.82 6.45 -20.80
N LEU A 291 -3.82 5.87 -21.46
CA LEU A 291 -3.60 5.00 -22.62
C LEU A 291 -2.91 5.75 -23.77
N LYS A 292 -3.30 7.02 -24.00
CA LYS A 292 -2.63 7.89 -24.98
C LYS A 292 -1.17 8.14 -24.61
N ASP A 293 -0.88 8.44 -23.35
CA ASP A 293 0.49 8.66 -22.87
C ASP A 293 1.33 7.38 -22.97
N LEU A 294 0.79 6.23 -22.54
CA LEU A 294 1.44 4.92 -22.65
C LEU A 294 1.75 4.51 -24.09
N ALA A 295 0.93 4.91 -25.06
CA ALA A 295 1.18 4.64 -26.48
C ALA A 295 2.32 5.51 -27.03
N ALA A 296 2.53 6.71 -26.47
CA ALA A 296 3.65 7.58 -26.82
C ALA A 296 4.95 7.15 -26.13
N ARG A 297 4.87 6.44 -25.00
CA ARG A 297 6.03 5.87 -24.31
C ARG A 297 6.50 4.60 -25.02
N GLY A 298 7.79 4.53 -25.38
CA GLY A 298 8.41 3.32 -25.91
C GLY A 298 8.41 2.17 -24.89
N ASN A 299 8.48 0.92 -25.33
CA ASN A 299 8.32 -0.25 -24.44
C ASN A 299 9.37 -0.37 -23.31
N GLU A 300 10.51 0.29 -23.45
CA GLU A 300 11.60 0.20 -22.49
C GLU A 300 11.50 1.23 -21.33
N TRP A 301 10.57 2.19 -21.42
CA TRP A 301 10.55 3.37 -20.54
C TRP A 301 10.54 3.01 -19.04
N LEU A 302 9.68 2.07 -18.61
CA LEU A 302 9.46 1.86 -17.18
C LEU A 302 10.71 1.31 -16.48
N HIS A 303 11.42 0.38 -17.11
CA HIS A 303 12.58 -0.21 -16.47
C HIS A 303 13.83 0.69 -16.51
N GLU A 304 13.97 1.55 -17.52
CA GLU A 304 15.02 2.57 -17.56
C GLU A 304 14.82 3.57 -16.41
N VAL A 305 13.62 4.11 -16.29
CA VAL A 305 13.25 5.06 -15.23
C VAL A 305 13.34 4.42 -13.84
N ALA A 306 12.84 3.19 -13.67
CA ALA A 306 12.91 2.48 -12.41
C ALA A 306 14.36 2.17 -11.99
N ARG A 307 15.24 1.85 -12.95
CA ARG A 307 16.67 1.65 -12.69
C ARG A 307 17.33 2.93 -12.19
N ALA A 308 17.07 4.06 -12.83
CA ALA A 308 17.60 5.37 -12.42
C ALA A 308 17.13 5.73 -11.01
N ALA A 309 15.82 5.61 -10.75
CA ALA A 309 15.23 5.87 -9.44
C ALA A 309 15.80 4.95 -8.35
N ALA A 310 15.87 3.64 -8.60
CA ALA A 310 16.45 2.68 -7.65
C ALA A 310 17.93 2.99 -7.37
N SER A 311 18.72 3.32 -8.40
CA SER A 311 20.13 3.66 -8.24
C SER A 311 20.34 4.90 -7.36
N SER A 312 19.51 5.93 -7.55
CA SER A 312 19.52 7.14 -6.72
C SER A 312 19.18 6.84 -5.26
N VAL A 313 18.13 6.04 -5.04
CA VAL A 313 17.70 5.62 -3.69
C VAL A 313 18.78 4.82 -2.98
N SER A 314 19.41 3.85 -3.66
CA SER A 314 20.54 3.09 -3.08
C SER A 314 21.73 3.99 -2.76
N ALA A 315 22.03 4.99 -3.58
CA ALA A 315 23.12 5.93 -3.33
C ALA A 315 22.84 6.81 -2.09
N GLU A 316 21.63 7.35 -1.98
CA GLU A 316 21.20 8.15 -0.84
C GLU A 316 21.14 7.33 0.45
N GLN A 317 20.64 6.09 0.38
CA GLN A 317 20.63 5.17 1.51
C GLN A 317 22.04 4.88 2.03
N LYS A 318 23.00 4.65 1.13
CA LYS A 318 24.42 4.44 1.51
C LYS A 318 25.02 5.67 2.16
N ALA A 319 24.71 6.87 1.67
CA ALA A 319 25.14 8.12 2.30
C ALA A 319 24.54 8.26 3.70
N TYR A 320 23.23 8.01 3.86
CA TYR A 320 22.54 8.03 5.15
C TYR A 320 23.13 7.01 6.14
N ALA A 321 23.43 5.79 5.67
CA ALA A 321 24.00 4.73 6.50
C ALA A 321 25.42 5.05 7.00
N ARG A 322 26.22 5.83 6.24
CA ARG A 322 27.57 6.27 6.65
C ARG A 322 27.55 7.46 7.60
N SER A 323 26.48 8.25 7.58
CA SER A 323 26.39 9.53 8.30
C SER A 323 26.05 9.42 9.79
N GLY A 324 25.82 8.22 10.34
CA GLY A 324 25.66 8.08 11.78
C GLY A 324 25.76 6.67 12.28
#